data_AF-A0A4Y2CJR3-F1
#
_entry.id   AF-A0A4Y2CJR3-F1
#
_cell.length_a   1.000
_cell.length_b   1.000
_cell.length_c   1.000
_cell.angle_alpha   90.00
_cell.angle_beta   90.00
_cell.angle_gamma   90.00
#
_symmetry.space_group_name_H-M   'P 1'
#
loop_
_entity.id
_entity.type
_entity.pdbx_description
1 polymer ?
#
loop_
_entity_poly.entity_id
_entity_poly.type
_entity_poly.pdbx_seq_one_letter_code
_entity_poly.pdbx_strand_id
1 'polypeptide(L)'
;MMFFILVLPCMIAGSLACSDAHCKDPALGDELVQVGFLPNKEQLRTLCPKVISFLECERAFLECPGQSLDELAVSSDKIKRTEARRVLVGIDLIRNMCDEDSSFHNDYVNCYRRYSNRAARNCTQDIAKPVQEFFDQLYADEDDISGEIVNEIRCLKDAFQLACVIDNIGDVCGDAAERAARNALEGLKSLLGSGSCDNLKNTADLKSRFLDFLELDEQKKRNVQGIFDLFKRRR
;
A
#
# COMPACT_ATOMS: atom_id res chain seq x y z
N MET A 1 -3.20 -1.28 9.58
CA MET A 1 -3.06 0.19 9.72
C MET A 1 -2.27 0.80 8.57
N MET A 2 -1.12 0.28 8.16
CA MET A 2 -0.27 0.89 7.12
C MET A 2 -0.93 1.10 5.74
N PHE A 3 -1.89 0.26 5.31
CA PHE A 3 -2.26 0.25 3.89
C PHE A 3 -3.03 1.45 3.36
N PHE A 4 -3.99 1.99 4.12
CA PHE A 4 -4.73 3.21 3.75
C PHE A 4 -4.19 4.45 4.48
N ILE A 5 -3.51 4.27 5.62
CA ILE A 5 -2.76 5.31 6.35
C ILE A 5 -1.47 5.70 5.61
N LEU A 6 -1.05 4.97 4.56
CA LEU A 6 0.07 5.42 3.73
C LEU A 6 -0.38 6.05 2.42
N VAL A 7 -1.54 5.75 1.86
CA VAL A 7 -1.92 6.26 0.53
C VAL A 7 -2.34 7.71 0.60
N LEU A 8 -3.36 8.01 1.41
CA LEU A 8 -3.81 9.38 1.60
C LEU A 8 -2.72 10.20 2.30
N PRO A 9 -2.08 9.74 3.39
CA PRO A 9 -0.99 10.49 4.02
C PRO A 9 0.30 10.60 3.23
N CYS A 10 0.74 9.62 2.43
CA CYS A 10 1.94 9.83 1.59
C CYS A 10 1.63 10.67 0.36
N MET A 11 0.43 10.56 -0.22
CA MET A 11 0.02 11.47 -1.30
C MET A 11 -0.20 12.89 -0.77
N ILE A 12 -0.69 13.07 0.45
CA ILE A 12 -0.98 14.38 1.05
C ILE A 12 0.22 14.97 1.81
N ALA A 13 1.01 14.20 2.54
CA ALA A 13 2.23 14.68 3.19
C ALA A 13 3.38 14.83 2.17
N GLY A 14 3.44 13.96 1.16
CA GLY A 14 4.38 14.09 0.04
C GLY A 14 4.03 15.29 -0.84
N SER A 15 2.73 15.51 -1.12
CA SER A 15 2.30 16.74 -1.76
C SER A 15 2.52 17.94 -0.82
N LEU A 16 2.06 18.00 0.43
CA LEU A 16 2.27 19.14 1.33
C LEU A 16 3.75 19.54 1.51
N ALA A 17 4.71 18.61 1.36
CA ALA A 17 6.14 18.87 1.38
C ALA A 17 6.71 19.42 0.05
N CYS A 18 6.11 19.07 -1.10
CA CYS A 18 6.49 19.55 -2.45
C CYS A 18 5.49 20.54 -3.07
N SER A 19 4.40 20.83 -2.37
CA SER A 19 3.25 21.62 -2.78
C SER A 19 3.62 23.08 -2.68
N ASP A 20 3.40 23.79 -3.78
CA ASP A 20 3.36 25.24 -3.76
C ASP A 20 2.32 25.69 -2.73
N ALA A 21 2.57 26.80 -2.04
CA ALA A 21 1.67 27.33 -1.01
C ALA A 21 0.22 27.54 -1.55
N HIS A 22 0.05 27.57 -2.87
CA HIS A 22 -1.22 27.69 -3.58
C HIS A 22 -2.13 26.45 -3.56
N CYS A 23 -1.58 25.23 -3.54
CA CYS A 23 -2.41 24.00 -3.51
C CYS A 23 -2.58 23.44 -2.08
N LYS A 24 -1.83 23.95 -1.10
CA LYS A 24 -1.95 23.49 0.30
C LYS A 24 -3.32 23.83 0.86
N ASP A 25 -4.03 22.79 1.27
CA ASP A 25 -5.23 22.91 2.11
C ASP A 25 -4.95 22.19 3.45
N PRO A 26 -4.43 22.91 4.47
CA PRO A 26 -4.20 22.33 5.79
C PRO A 26 -5.48 21.77 6.41
N ALA A 27 -6.64 22.36 6.12
CA ALA A 27 -7.92 21.89 6.65
C ALA A 27 -8.31 20.53 6.06
N LEU A 28 -8.03 20.27 4.79
CA LEU A 28 -8.22 18.95 4.18
C LEU A 28 -7.35 17.88 4.86
N GLY A 29 -6.09 18.21 5.18
CA GLY A 29 -5.20 17.33 5.92
C GLY A 29 -5.77 16.95 7.29
N ASP A 30 -6.22 17.95 8.06
CA ASP A 30 -6.82 17.76 9.38
C ASP A 30 -8.12 16.95 9.33
N GLU A 31 -8.99 17.23 8.35
CA GLU A 31 -10.24 16.47 8.14
C GLU A 31 -9.96 14.99 7.84
N LEU A 32 -8.92 14.70 7.06
CA LEU A 32 -8.54 13.32 6.73
C LEU A 32 -7.93 12.57 7.91
N VAL A 33 -7.15 13.26 8.74
CA VAL A 33 -6.66 12.73 10.02
C VAL A 33 -7.84 12.40 10.95
N GLN A 34 -8.83 13.29 11.04
CA GLN A 34 -10.01 13.10 11.89
C GLN A 34 -10.84 11.86 11.50
N VAL A 35 -10.91 11.53 10.21
CA VAL A 35 -11.60 10.32 9.74
C VAL A 35 -10.68 9.09 9.69
N GLY A 36 -9.45 9.20 10.21
CA GLY A 36 -8.48 8.11 10.26
C GLY A 36 -8.13 7.55 8.87
N PHE A 37 -8.22 8.38 7.83
CA PHE A 37 -8.00 7.99 6.42
C PHE A 37 -8.91 6.84 5.93
N LEU A 38 -10.05 6.62 6.59
CA LEU A 38 -11.04 5.59 6.26
C LEU A 38 -12.47 6.18 6.24
N PRO A 39 -12.73 7.16 5.36
CA PRO A 39 -14.02 7.85 5.30
C PRO A 39 -15.18 6.88 5.01
N ASN A 40 -16.30 7.10 5.67
CA ASN A 40 -17.56 6.42 5.37
C ASN A 40 -18.23 7.01 4.11
N LYS A 41 -19.37 6.45 3.68
CA LYS A 41 -20.11 6.93 2.50
C LYS A 41 -20.42 8.43 2.57
N GLU A 42 -20.93 8.92 3.70
CA GLU A 42 -21.28 10.32 3.91
C GLU A 42 -20.04 11.21 3.95
N GLN A 43 -18.96 10.74 4.58
CA GLN A 43 -17.68 11.44 4.63
C GLN A 43 -17.04 11.52 3.24
N LEU A 44 -17.12 10.46 2.42
CA LEU A 44 -16.65 10.47 1.04
C LEU A 44 -17.39 11.54 0.22
N ARG A 45 -18.70 11.69 0.37
CA ARG A 45 -19.46 12.74 -0.33
C ARG A 45 -18.93 14.15 -0.04
N THR A 46 -18.51 14.40 1.20
CA THR A 46 -17.95 15.70 1.60
C THR A 46 -16.48 15.85 1.20
N LEU A 47 -15.68 14.79 1.35
CA LEU A 47 -14.24 14.82 1.15
C LEU A 47 -13.84 14.71 -0.32
N CYS A 48 -14.55 13.90 -1.12
CA CYS A 48 -14.18 13.62 -2.50
C CYS A 48 -14.04 14.86 -3.38
N PRO A 49 -14.98 15.83 -3.36
CA PRO A 49 -14.79 17.08 -4.12
C PRO A 49 -13.52 17.83 -3.71
N LYS A 50 -13.21 17.87 -2.41
CA LYS A 50 -12.02 18.55 -1.87
C LYS A 50 -10.74 17.83 -2.30
N VAL A 51 -10.69 16.51 -2.13
CA VAL A 51 -9.52 15.69 -2.49
C VAL A 51 -9.29 15.70 -4.00
N ILE A 52 -10.33 15.60 -4.81
CA ILE A 52 -10.20 15.69 -6.28
C ILE A 52 -9.69 17.06 -6.69
N SER A 53 -10.26 18.15 -6.15
CA SER A 53 -9.79 19.51 -6.43
C SER A 53 -8.32 19.70 -6.04
N PHE A 54 -7.93 19.15 -4.88
CA PHE A 54 -6.54 19.15 -4.43
C PHE A 54 -5.62 18.40 -5.41
N LEU A 55 -6.00 17.18 -5.80
CA LEU A 55 -5.23 16.36 -6.73
C LEU A 55 -5.12 16.99 -8.13
N GLU A 56 -6.15 17.69 -8.58
CA GLU A 56 -6.13 18.41 -9.85
C GLU A 56 -5.23 19.65 -9.80
N CYS A 57 -5.20 20.36 -8.66
CA CYS A 57 -4.25 21.45 -8.42
C CYS A 57 -2.81 20.94 -8.43
N GLU A 58 -2.53 19.85 -7.70
CA GLU A 58 -1.21 19.21 -7.67
C GLU A 58 -0.81 18.65 -9.04
N ARG A 59 -1.76 18.06 -9.78
CA ARG A 59 -1.53 17.60 -11.15
C ARG A 59 -1.08 18.75 -12.04
N ALA A 60 -1.82 19.87 -12.04
CA ALA A 60 -1.50 21.04 -12.84
C ALA A 60 -0.15 21.67 -12.44
N PHE A 61 0.27 21.54 -11.18
CA PHE A 61 1.58 21.98 -10.71
C PHE A 61 2.72 21.04 -11.13
N LEU A 62 2.50 19.72 -11.04
CA LEU A 62 3.46 18.70 -11.48
C LEU A 62 3.67 18.69 -12.99
N GLU A 63 2.68 19.18 -13.75
CA GLU A 63 2.82 19.53 -15.16
C GLU A 63 3.76 20.75 -15.30
N CYS A 64 5.07 20.49 -15.21
CA CYS A 64 6.13 21.47 -15.44
C CYS A 64 5.95 22.17 -16.81
N PRO A 65 6.47 23.41 -16.99
CA PRO A 65 6.42 24.09 -18.29
C PRO A 65 7.00 23.20 -19.41
N GLY A 66 6.11 22.68 -20.26
CA GLY A 66 6.46 21.91 -21.46
C GLY A 66 6.34 20.38 -21.38
N GLN A 67 5.96 19.76 -20.25
CA GLN A 67 5.69 18.31 -20.20
C GLN A 67 4.55 17.95 -19.25
N SER A 68 3.54 17.24 -19.76
CA SER A 68 2.43 16.71 -18.96
C SER A 68 2.81 15.46 -18.17
N LEU A 69 2.07 15.13 -17.10
CA LEU A 69 2.25 13.88 -16.35
C LEU A 69 2.06 12.65 -17.24
N ASP A 70 1.15 12.70 -18.21
CA ASP A 70 0.93 11.61 -19.17
C ASP A 70 2.14 11.41 -20.09
N GLU A 71 2.77 12.50 -20.56
CA GLU A 71 4.00 12.45 -21.35
C GLU A 71 5.18 11.92 -20.52
N LEU A 72 5.29 12.34 -19.26
CA LEU A 72 6.28 11.81 -18.33
C LEU A 72 6.08 10.31 -18.10
N ALA A 73 4.83 9.84 -18.00
CA ALA A 73 4.48 8.43 -17.81
C ALA A 73 4.80 7.51 -19.00
N VAL A 74 5.15 8.07 -20.16
CA VAL A 74 5.67 7.35 -21.33
C VAL A 74 7.12 7.74 -21.67
N SER A 75 7.76 8.56 -20.85
CA SER A 75 9.14 9.01 -21.04
C SER A 75 10.15 7.85 -21.11
N SER A 76 11.23 8.07 -21.86
CA SER A 76 12.39 7.16 -21.89
C SER A 76 13.19 7.18 -20.58
N ASP A 77 13.08 8.26 -19.79
CA ASP A 77 13.69 8.36 -18.46
C ASP A 77 12.95 7.45 -17.47
N LYS A 78 13.62 6.38 -17.01
CA LYS A 78 13.04 5.39 -16.09
C LYS A 78 12.56 6.02 -14.79
N ILE A 79 13.26 7.02 -14.26
CA ILE A 79 12.92 7.66 -12.98
C ILE A 79 11.66 8.49 -13.16
N LYS A 80 11.68 9.45 -14.10
CA LYS A 80 10.53 10.32 -14.39
C LYS A 80 9.28 9.53 -14.77
N ARG A 81 9.44 8.50 -15.61
CA ARG A 81 8.34 7.60 -15.98
C ARG A 81 7.74 6.87 -14.80
N THR A 82 8.59 6.37 -13.90
CA THR A 82 8.12 5.64 -12.73
C THR A 82 7.38 6.58 -11.78
N GLU A 83 7.91 7.78 -11.57
CA GLU A 83 7.31 8.80 -10.72
C GLU A 83 5.97 9.31 -11.25
N ALA A 84 5.89 9.67 -12.54
CA ALA A 84 4.64 10.11 -13.14
C ALA A 84 3.56 9.03 -13.13
N ARG A 85 3.91 7.77 -13.41
CA ARG A 85 2.97 6.65 -13.30
C ARG A 85 2.45 6.47 -11.88
N ARG A 86 3.26 6.73 -10.84
CA ARG A 86 2.81 6.66 -9.44
C ARG A 86 1.72 7.67 -9.14
N VAL A 87 1.95 8.91 -9.54
CA VAL A 87 1.01 10.00 -9.31
C VAL A 87 -0.31 9.70 -10.02
N LEU A 88 -0.26 9.29 -11.28
CA LEU A 88 -1.45 8.94 -12.06
C LEU A 88 -2.26 7.79 -11.42
N VAL A 89 -1.59 6.70 -11.03
CA VAL A 89 -2.26 5.57 -10.38
C VAL A 89 -2.90 5.96 -9.05
N GLY A 90 -2.23 6.83 -8.27
CA GLY A 90 -2.80 7.36 -7.04
C GLY A 90 -4.05 8.20 -7.29
N ILE A 91 -4.01 9.10 -8.28
CA ILE A 91 -5.15 9.93 -8.69
C ILE A 91 -6.32 9.04 -9.14
N ASP A 92 -6.06 8.05 -9.99
CA ASP A 92 -7.09 7.14 -10.50
C ASP A 92 -7.74 6.31 -9.38
N LEU A 93 -6.96 5.86 -8.40
CA LEU A 93 -7.48 5.15 -7.23
C LEU A 93 -8.45 6.03 -6.43
N ILE A 94 -8.10 7.29 -6.19
CA ILE A 94 -8.97 8.24 -5.48
C ILE A 94 -10.22 8.54 -6.30
N ARG A 95 -10.10 8.75 -7.61
CA ARG A 95 -11.24 8.96 -8.51
C ARG A 95 -12.20 7.79 -8.47
N ASN A 96 -11.70 6.56 -8.59
CA ASN A 96 -12.52 5.35 -8.45
C ASN A 96 -13.17 5.28 -7.07
N MET A 97 -12.46 5.60 -5.98
CA MET A 97 -13.07 5.65 -4.64
C MET A 97 -14.18 6.70 -4.51
N CYS A 98 -14.11 7.78 -5.28
CA CYS A 98 -15.04 8.91 -5.23
C CYS A 98 -16.20 8.81 -6.22
N ASP A 99 -16.09 7.96 -7.23
CA ASP A 99 -17.15 7.67 -8.18
C ASP A 99 -18.14 6.65 -7.60
N GLU A 100 -19.36 7.11 -7.24
CA GLU A 100 -20.41 6.28 -6.64
C GLU A 100 -20.82 5.09 -7.54
N ASP A 101 -20.62 5.20 -8.86
CA ASP A 101 -20.97 4.16 -9.83
C ASP A 101 -19.83 3.14 -10.05
N SER A 102 -18.63 3.41 -9.55
CA SER A 102 -17.51 2.49 -9.72
C SER A 102 -17.67 1.24 -8.84
N SER A 103 -17.17 0.11 -9.31
CA SER A 103 -17.11 -1.11 -8.50
C SER A 103 -16.26 -0.92 -7.24
N PHE A 104 -15.17 -0.15 -7.35
CA PHE A 104 -14.26 0.10 -6.24
C PHE A 104 -14.93 0.89 -5.10
N HIS A 105 -15.70 1.94 -5.41
CA HIS A 105 -16.46 2.67 -4.41
C HIS A 105 -17.45 1.76 -3.67
N ASN A 106 -18.19 0.95 -4.43
CA ASN A 106 -19.18 0.05 -3.88
C ASN A 106 -18.54 -1.02 -2.98
N ASP A 107 -17.44 -1.64 -3.41
CA ASP A 107 -16.69 -2.61 -2.61
C ASP A 107 -16.10 -1.94 -1.35
N TYR A 108 -15.61 -0.71 -1.48
CA TYR A 108 -15.04 0.05 -0.38
C TYR A 108 -16.05 0.38 0.72
N VAL A 109 -17.18 1.01 0.32
CA VAL A 109 -18.22 1.49 1.23
C VAL A 109 -18.96 0.34 1.91
N ASN A 110 -19.29 -0.70 1.14
CA ASN A 110 -20.13 -1.78 1.63
C ASN A 110 -19.35 -2.80 2.47
N CYS A 111 -18.05 -3.01 2.17
CA CYS A 111 -17.29 -4.07 2.81
C CYS A 111 -15.92 -3.62 3.35
N TYR A 112 -15.04 -3.11 2.50
CA TYR A 112 -13.63 -2.88 2.84
C TYR A 112 -13.44 -2.06 4.12
N ARG A 113 -14.20 -0.96 4.27
CA ARG A 113 -14.10 -0.09 5.44
C ARG A 113 -14.41 -0.83 6.75
N ARG A 114 -15.46 -1.65 6.78
CA ARG A 114 -15.90 -2.35 8.00
C ARG A 114 -14.88 -3.39 8.46
N TYR A 115 -14.23 -4.05 7.49
CA TYR A 115 -13.37 -5.19 7.78
C TYR A 115 -11.89 -4.85 7.83
N SER A 116 -11.42 -3.81 7.14
CA SER A 116 -10.00 -3.45 7.10
C SER A 116 -9.35 -3.28 8.48
N ASN A 117 -10.03 -2.64 9.45
CA ASN A 117 -9.50 -2.47 10.80
C ASN A 117 -9.51 -3.77 11.62
N ARG A 118 -10.56 -4.59 11.48
CA ARG A 118 -10.66 -5.87 12.18
C ARG A 118 -9.66 -6.88 11.60
N ALA A 119 -9.64 -7.02 10.28
CA ALA A 119 -8.70 -7.86 9.54
C ALA A 119 -7.25 -7.47 9.85
N ALA A 120 -6.92 -6.17 9.87
CA ALA A 120 -5.57 -5.74 10.23
C ALA A 120 -5.18 -6.13 11.65
N ARG A 121 -6.09 -6.01 12.64
CA ARG A 121 -5.81 -6.40 14.03
C ARG A 121 -5.64 -7.92 14.16
N ASN A 122 -6.57 -8.68 13.59
CA ASN A 122 -6.52 -10.14 13.60
C ASN A 122 -5.23 -10.62 12.94
N CYS A 123 -4.93 -10.14 11.73
CA CYS A 123 -3.68 -10.47 11.04
C CYS A 123 -2.44 -10.10 11.83
N THR A 124 -2.39 -8.94 12.50
CA THR A 124 -1.22 -8.62 13.35
C THR A 124 -1.02 -9.64 14.46
N GLN A 125 -2.10 -10.14 15.07
CA GLN A 125 -2.02 -11.15 16.13
C GLN A 125 -1.68 -12.52 15.55
N ASP A 126 -2.35 -12.92 14.48
CA ASP A 126 -2.23 -14.23 13.86
C ASP A 126 -0.85 -14.46 13.24
N ILE A 127 -0.23 -13.41 12.68
CA ILE A 127 1.12 -13.53 12.09
C ILE A 127 2.24 -13.39 13.12
N ALA A 128 2.00 -12.77 14.29
CA ALA A 128 3.07 -12.44 15.23
C ALA A 128 3.81 -13.70 15.71
N LYS A 129 3.07 -14.76 16.01
CA LYS A 129 3.63 -16.02 16.49
C LYS A 129 4.40 -16.78 15.40
N PRO A 130 3.86 -17.07 14.21
CA PRO A 130 4.61 -17.74 13.14
C PRO A 130 5.87 -16.97 12.71
N VAL A 131 5.80 -15.64 12.67
CA VAL A 131 6.93 -14.78 12.35
C VAL A 131 8.02 -14.90 13.41
N GLN A 132 7.65 -14.83 14.70
CA GLN A 132 8.61 -15.00 15.80
C GLN A 132 9.23 -16.39 15.81
N GLU A 133 8.42 -17.45 15.68
CA GLU A 133 8.89 -18.84 15.68
C GLU A 133 9.87 -19.12 14.53
N PHE A 134 9.62 -18.56 13.36
CA PHE A 134 10.55 -18.65 12.23
C PHE A 134 11.90 -18.00 12.56
N PHE A 135 11.91 -16.84 13.23
CA PHE A 135 13.16 -16.17 13.60
C PHE A 135 13.91 -16.88 14.70
N ASP A 136 13.20 -17.36 15.73
CA ASP A 136 13.80 -18.12 16.82
C ASP A 136 14.47 -19.40 16.27
N GLN A 137 13.90 -20.03 15.23
CA GLN A 137 14.54 -21.17 14.56
C GLN A 137 15.70 -20.79 13.65
N LEU A 138 15.59 -19.65 12.95
CA LEU A 138 16.60 -19.20 12.00
C LEU A 138 17.88 -18.69 12.66
N TYR A 139 17.75 -18.10 13.86
CA TYR A 139 18.82 -17.43 14.59
C TYR A 139 19.03 -18.02 15.99
N ALA A 140 18.65 -19.29 16.20
CA ALA A 140 18.77 -19.98 17.49
C ALA A 140 20.18 -19.93 18.10
N ASP A 141 21.20 -19.86 17.24
CA ASP A 141 22.62 -19.88 17.60
C ASP A 141 23.30 -18.51 17.45
N GLU A 142 22.57 -17.43 17.14
CA GLU A 142 23.12 -16.08 17.05
C GLU A 142 22.95 -15.31 18.37
N ASP A 143 24.07 -14.98 19.01
CA ASP A 143 24.10 -14.19 20.26
C ASP A 143 23.70 -12.71 20.03
N ASP A 144 23.77 -12.20 18.79
CA ASP A 144 23.42 -10.81 18.49
C ASP A 144 22.84 -10.66 17.06
N ILE A 145 21.60 -10.19 16.96
CA ILE A 145 20.89 -10.04 15.68
C ILE A 145 21.33 -8.73 15.03
N SER A 146 22.02 -8.82 13.88
CA SER A 146 22.44 -7.62 13.14
C SER A 146 21.25 -6.76 12.68
N GLY A 147 21.47 -5.45 12.56
CA GLY A 147 20.43 -4.54 12.06
C GLY A 147 19.96 -4.84 10.63
N GLU A 148 20.78 -5.53 9.82
CA GLU A 148 20.39 -6.01 8.49
C GLU A 148 19.31 -7.09 8.61
N ILE A 149 19.52 -8.08 9.49
CA ILE A 149 18.55 -9.14 9.79
C ILE A 149 17.23 -8.54 10.29
N VAL A 150 17.26 -7.60 11.23
CA VAL A 150 16.04 -6.93 11.72
C VAL A 150 15.23 -6.28 10.59
N ASN A 151 15.89 -5.77 9.55
CA ASN A 151 15.21 -5.24 8.38
C ASN A 151 14.59 -6.34 7.50
N GLU A 152 15.26 -7.48 7.36
CA GLU A 152 14.71 -8.65 6.65
C GLU A 152 13.48 -9.22 7.36
N ILE A 153 13.57 -9.32 8.69
CA ILE A 153 12.48 -9.74 9.57
C ILE A 153 11.25 -8.85 9.37
N ARG A 154 11.45 -7.54 9.46
CA ARG A 154 10.38 -6.56 9.28
C ARG A 154 9.76 -6.63 7.89
N CYS A 155 10.59 -6.83 6.86
CA CYS A 155 10.13 -7.06 5.49
C CYS A 155 9.19 -8.27 5.39
N LEU A 156 9.59 -9.41 5.94
CA LEU A 156 8.76 -10.62 5.93
C LEU A 156 7.44 -10.41 6.66
N LYS A 157 7.51 -9.81 7.85
CA LYS A 157 6.35 -9.52 8.67
C LYS A 157 5.35 -8.61 7.96
N ASP A 158 5.82 -7.51 7.38
CA ASP A 158 4.95 -6.54 6.70
C ASP A 158 4.29 -7.17 5.48
N ALA A 159 5.05 -7.88 4.64
CA ALA A 159 4.51 -8.56 3.46
C ALA A 159 3.49 -9.65 3.83
N PHE A 160 3.77 -10.45 4.87
CA PHE A 160 2.85 -11.49 5.33
C PHE A 160 1.58 -10.91 5.97
N GLN A 161 1.72 -9.81 6.73
CA GLN A 161 0.58 -9.08 7.27
C GLN A 161 -0.35 -8.60 6.15
N LEU A 162 0.22 -8.05 5.09
CA LEU A 162 -0.54 -7.55 3.95
C LEU A 162 -1.24 -8.68 3.19
N ALA A 163 -0.55 -9.80 2.99
CA ALA A 163 -1.16 -10.97 2.40
C ALA A 163 -2.35 -11.47 3.24
N CYS A 164 -2.20 -11.58 4.56
CA CYS A 164 -3.28 -11.95 5.47
C CYS A 164 -4.46 -10.97 5.40
N VAL A 165 -4.21 -9.66 5.32
CA VAL A 165 -5.28 -8.65 5.24
C VAL A 165 -6.05 -8.78 3.94
N ILE A 166 -5.35 -8.96 2.82
CA ILE A 166 -5.96 -9.13 1.50
C ILE A 166 -6.76 -10.44 1.43
N ASP A 167 -6.23 -11.54 1.95
CA ASP A 167 -6.91 -12.84 2.01
C ASP A 167 -8.22 -12.73 2.83
N ASN A 168 -8.15 -12.13 4.01
CA ASN A 168 -9.34 -11.86 4.83
C ASN A 168 -10.37 -10.93 4.15
N ILE A 169 -9.91 -9.98 3.32
CA ILE A 169 -10.82 -9.17 2.51
C ILE A 169 -11.49 -10.05 1.46
N GLY A 170 -10.77 -10.96 0.80
CA GLY A 170 -11.36 -11.93 -0.14
C GLY A 170 -12.39 -12.83 0.52
N ASP A 171 -12.05 -13.42 1.68
CA ASP A 171 -12.94 -14.33 2.42
C ASP A 171 -14.26 -13.67 2.83
N VAL A 172 -14.23 -12.37 3.14
CA VAL A 172 -15.40 -11.65 3.69
C VAL A 172 -16.14 -10.84 2.63
N CYS A 173 -15.41 -10.21 1.71
CA CYS A 173 -15.93 -9.27 0.72
C CYS A 173 -16.00 -9.85 -0.69
N GLY A 174 -15.47 -11.06 -0.90
CA GLY A 174 -15.42 -11.76 -2.17
C GLY A 174 -14.22 -11.40 -3.06
N ASP A 175 -14.02 -12.22 -4.09
CA ASP A 175 -12.86 -12.14 -5.00
C ASP A 175 -12.70 -10.80 -5.70
N ALA A 176 -13.80 -10.08 -5.95
CA ALA A 176 -13.76 -8.76 -6.57
C ALA A 176 -13.04 -7.74 -5.68
N ALA A 177 -13.36 -7.73 -4.39
CA ALA A 177 -12.72 -6.88 -3.40
C ALA A 177 -11.26 -7.30 -3.14
N GLU A 178 -10.98 -8.61 -3.15
CA GLU A 178 -9.60 -9.12 -3.08
C GLU A 178 -8.76 -8.58 -4.25
N ARG A 179 -9.26 -8.73 -5.49
CA ARG A 179 -8.60 -8.23 -6.70
C ARG A 179 -8.41 -6.71 -6.65
N ALA A 180 -9.42 -5.97 -6.20
CA ALA A 180 -9.33 -4.52 -6.03
C ALA A 180 -8.23 -4.13 -5.02
N ALA A 181 -8.14 -4.83 -3.87
CA ALA A 181 -7.12 -4.60 -2.87
C ALA A 181 -5.71 -4.95 -3.39
N ARG A 182 -5.57 -6.05 -4.15
CA ARG A 182 -4.32 -6.40 -4.83
C ARG A 182 -3.91 -5.35 -5.85
N ASN A 183 -4.81 -4.92 -6.73
CA ASN A 183 -4.52 -3.90 -7.75
C ASN A 183 -4.12 -2.57 -7.11
N ALA A 184 -4.80 -2.18 -6.01
CA ALA A 184 -4.39 -1.03 -5.22
C ALA A 184 -2.97 -1.23 -4.69
N LEU A 185 -2.64 -2.38 -4.08
CA LEU A 185 -1.28 -2.68 -3.64
C LEU A 185 -0.25 -2.60 -4.76
N GLU A 186 -0.54 -3.19 -5.92
CA GLU A 186 0.37 -3.16 -7.06
C GLU A 186 0.65 -1.74 -7.55
N GLY A 187 -0.39 -0.90 -7.56
CA GLY A 187 -0.28 0.51 -7.90
C GLY A 187 0.55 1.29 -6.87
N LEU A 188 0.34 0.98 -5.60
CA LEU A 188 0.93 1.66 -4.46
C LEU A 188 2.31 1.11 -4.09
N LYS A 189 2.74 -0.05 -4.59
CA LYS A 189 4.01 -0.71 -4.22
C LYS A 189 5.22 0.20 -4.33
N SER A 190 5.16 1.14 -5.28
CA SER A 190 6.25 2.07 -5.55
C SER A 190 6.14 3.40 -4.79
N LEU A 191 4.97 3.70 -4.21
CA LEU A 191 4.74 4.75 -3.20
C LEU A 191 5.06 4.25 -1.79
N LEU A 192 4.78 2.97 -1.52
CA LEU A 192 5.25 2.23 -0.35
C LEU A 192 6.78 1.99 -0.39
N GLY A 193 7.45 2.46 -1.44
CA GLY A 193 8.89 2.30 -1.63
C GLY A 193 9.69 2.81 -0.43
N SER A 194 10.81 2.14 -0.12
CA SER A 194 11.79 2.43 0.94
C SER A 194 11.51 1.87 2.35
N GLY A 195 10.57 0.94 2.50
CA GLY A 195 10.08 0.54 3.82
C GLY A 195 10.54 -0.77 4.45
N SER A 196 11.39 -1.62 3.84
CA SER A 196 12.09 -2.72 4.55
C SER A 196 12.87 -3.69 3.64
N CYS A 197 12.37 -3.95 2.42
CA CYS A 197 12.89 -5.06 1.60
C CYS A 197 13.95 -4.66 0.54
N ASP A 198 14.09 -3.36 0.25
CA ASP A 198 14.75 -2.86 -0.97
C ASP A 198 16.28 -3.05 -1.02
N ASN A 199 16.94 -3.21 0.13
CA ASN A 199 18.40 -3.28 0.25
C ASN A 199 18.92 -4.67 0.67
N LEU A 200 18.05 -5.66 0.73
CA LEU A 200 18.38 -6.96 1.31
C LEU A 200 19.07 -7.86 0.27
N LYS A 201 20.28 -8.31 0.56
CA LYS A 201 21.07 -9.15 -0.38
C LYS A 201 20.53 -10.58 -0.51
N ASN A 202 19.85 -11.11 0.51
CA ASN A 202 19.45 -12.52 0.60
C ASN A 202 17.93 -12.76 0.71
N THR A 203 17.10 -11.77 0.37
CA THR A 203 15.63 -11.83 0.56
C THR A 203 14.96 -13.00 -0.16
N ALA A 204 15.52 -13.49 -1.27
CA ALA A 204 14.92 -14.58 -2.03
C ALA A 204 15.00 -15.93 -1.31
N ASP A 205 16.15 -16.24 -0.70
CA ASP A 205 16.33 -17.46 0.09
C ASP A 205 15.48 -17.41 1.36
N LEU A 206 15.55 -16.30 2.07
CA LEU A 206 14.78 -16.07 3.29
C LEU A 206 13.27 -16.16 3.05
N LYS A 207 12.77 -15.56 1.97
CA LYS A 207 11.36 -15.66 1.55
C LYS A 207 10.96 -17.11 1.31
N SER A 208 11.77 -17.88 0.58
CA SER A 208 11.45 -19.28 0.29
C SER A 208 11.35 -20.08 1.59
N ARG A 209 12.37 -19.96 2.45
CA ARG A 209 12.42 -20.64 3.75
C ARG A 209 11.25 -20.26 4.64
N PHE A 210 10.84 -18.99 4.64
CA PHE A 210 9.68 -18.53 5.39
C PHE A 210 8.37 -19.11 4.84
N LEU A 211 8.18 -19.11 3.51
CA LEU A 211 6.99 -19.70 2.88
C LEU A 211 6.91 -21.22 3.10
N ASP A 212 8.05 -21.90 3.12
CA ASP A 212 8.14 -23.32 3.41
C ASP A 212 7.84 -23.61 4.89
N PHE A 213 8.35 -22.77 5.81
CA PHE A 213 8.06 -22.85 7.24
C PHE A 213 6.57 -22.69 7.58
N LEU A 214 5.86 -21.83 6.85
CA LEU A 214 4.44 -21.59 7.12
C LEU A 214 3.53 -22.77 6.74
N GLU A 215 4.04 -23.78 6.04
CA GLU A 215 3.30 -24.99 5.61
C GLU A 215 1.93 -24.66 4.97
N LEU A 216 1.87 -23.55 4.23
CA LEU A 216 0.64 -23.09 3.58
C LEU A 216 0.23 -24.05 2.46
N ASP A 217 -1.08 -24.19 2.22
CA ASP A 217 -1.56 -24.82 1.00
C ASP A 217 -1.06 -24.07 -0.25
N GLU A 218 -0.97 -24.77 -1.37
CA GLU A 218 -0.40 -24.23 -2.61
C GLU A 218 -1.10 -22.94 -3.10
N GLN A 219 -2.40 -22.78 -2.84
CA GLN A 219 -3.11 -21.57 -3.25
C GLN A 219 -2.72 -20.39 -2.35
N LYS A 220 -2.73 -20.57 -1.02
CA LYS A 220 -2.30 -19.54 -0.08
C LYS A 220 -0.83 -19.20 -0.23
N LYS A 221 0.03 -20.20 -0.45
CA LYS A 221 1.46 -20.00 -0.73
C LYS A 221 1.65 -19.11 -1.97
N ARG A 222 0.93 -19.38 -3.07
CA ARG A 222 0.94 -18.51 -4.27
C ARG A 222 0.43 -17.10 -3.97
N ASN A 223 -0.65 -16.98 -3.22
CA ASN A 223 -1.24 -15.69 -2.85
C ASN A 223 -0.26 -14.82 -2.06
N VAL A 224 0.36 -15.39 -1.03
CA VAL A 224 1.37 -14.74 -0.18
C VAL A 224 2.62 -14.44 -0.99
N GLN A 225 3.10 -15.40 -1.79
CA GLN A 225 4.26 -15.22 -2.68
C GLN A 225 4.07 -14.06 -3.65
N GLY A 226 2.87 -13.92 -4.23
CA GLY A 226 2.51 -12.80 -5.11
C GLY A 226 2.67 -11.46 -4.40
N ILE A 227 2.19 -11.32 -3.16
CA ILE A 227 2.36 -10.10 -2.36
C ILE A 227 3.84 -9.82 -2.09
N PHE A 228 4.61 -10.84 -1.70
CA PHE A 228 6.05 -10.69 -1.53
C PHE A 228 6.77 -10.22 -2.80
N ASP A 229 6.36 -10.69 -3.98
CA ASP A 229 6.95 -10.26 -5.25
C ASP A 229 6.64 -8.80 -5.59
N LEU A 230 5.60 -8.20 -4.99
CA LEU A 230 5.32 -6.76 -5.12
C LEU A 230 6.36 -5.89 -4.39
N PHE A 231 6.99 -6.44 -3.35
CA PHE A 231 8.06 -5.78 -2.60
C PHE A 231 9.46 -6.04 -3.17
N LYS A 232 9.59 -6.83 -4.24
CA LYS A 232 10.87 -7.12 -4.88
C LYS A 232 11.18 -6.10 -5.98
N ARG A 233 12.35 -5.47 -5.92
CA ARG A 233 12.87 -4.65 -7.03
C ARG A 233 13.29 -5.58 -8.19
N ARG A 234 12.68 -5.43 -9.37
CA ARG A 234 13.31 -5.93 -10.62
C ARG A 234 14.53 -5.06 -10.89
N ARG A 235 15.72 -5.64 -10.79
CA ARG A 235 17.00 -5.03 -11.20
C ARG A 235 16.88 -4.54 -12.64
#